data_AF-A0A9D2DDW4-F1
#
_entry.id   AF-A0A9D2DDW4-F1
#
_cell.length_a   1.000
_cell.length_b   1.000
_cell.length_c   1.000
_cell.angle_alpha   90.00
_cell.angle_beta   90.00
_cell.angle_gamma   90.00
#
_symmetry.space_group_name_H-M   'P 1'
#
loop_
_entity.id
_entity.type
_entity.pdbx_description
1 polymer ?
#
loop_
_entity_poly.entity_id
_entity_poly.type
_entity_poly.pdbx_seq_one_letter_code
_entity_poly.pdbx_strand_id
1 'polypeptide(L)'
;MDFLHGIEHVNLATDLVAVNDVMTAVIGLVGTADQGEENVLTLCASEQDDAAFGTKGTIPEALRAIRQQEGTGGSAQVFVVKVKGDAEEVTPKEIVGTVAETGERTGLKLFETALGRYGYEPMIYIAPRYSALAAVRTELIAITERTEAMAYYDTPDGWSVTQAIEARGTEGEMATLGAGGKLLFPHALVANPDYDPNGEEPVAQYISVPLSAYAAGLRARIDLSEGWHVSSSNHRYTGIEGGDVDITFSLGDRSCEANRLNAVGITTMVNMYGNSIVEWGNYTTAFPGTTTPEAFECVRRSRMIMKRSLDMACAQFIDVKHVRQADIDLVRNTVNQYYNRLVAEGKIVYGQCFFRPEKNPTSELAQGHVTFTCEFTPAIPMQCLTFEHQIDLTQLTTIA
;
A
#
# COMPACT_ATOMS: atom_id res chain seq x y z
N MET A 1 22.33 7.24 54.42
CA MET A 1 21.27 6.28 54.04
C MET A 1 20.70 5.75 55.33
N ASP A 2 19.43 6.02 55.59
CA ASP A 2 18.76 5.57 56.82
C ASP A 2 18.65 4.05 56.84
N PHE A 3 18.84 3.47 58.03
CA PHE A 3 18.77 2.05 58.26
C PHE A 3 17.31 1.58 58.17
N LEU A 4 17.02 0.70 57.21
CA LEU A 4 15.73 0.02 57.08
C LEU A 4 15.87 -1.45 57.47
N HIS A 5 15.00 -1.92 58.36
CA HIS A 5 14.78 -3.34 58.63
C HIS A 5 13.36 -3.72 58.19
N GLY A 6 13.20 -4.00 56.89
CA GLY A 6 11.91 -4.29 56.25
C GLY A 6 12.06 -4.51 54.74
N ILE A 7 10.96 -4.81 54.05
CA ILE A 7 10.93 -4.94 52.58
C ILE A 7 10.60 -3.58 51.98
N GLU A 8 11.50 -3.06 51.16
CA GLU A 8 11.28 -1.87 50.35
C GLU A 8 10.84 -2.27 48.94
N HIS A 9 9.80 -1.60 48.43
CA HIS A 9 9.39 -1.72 47.05
C HIS A 9 9.78 -0.44 46.32
N VAL A 10 10.81 -0.53 45.48
CA VAL A 10 11.19 0.56 44.57
C VAL A 10 10.60 0.25 43.21
N ASN A 11 9.69 1.11 42.75
CA ASN A 11 9.16 1.03 41.39
C ASN A 11 10.24 1.54 40.43
N LEU A 12 10.96 0.61 39.79
CA LEU A 12 11.87 0.92 38.71
C LEU A 12 11.06 1.21 37.45
N ALA A 13 11.35 2.33 36.78
CA ALA A 13 10.86 2.54 35.43
C ALA A 13 11.45 1.46 34.52
N THR A 14 10.64 0.91 33.62
CA THR A 14 11.12 -0.10 32.67
C THR A 14 11.93 0.60 31.56
N ASP A 15 13.18 0.17 31.37
CA ASP A 15 14.10 0.70 30.34
C ASP A 15 13.87 0.10 28.94
N LEU A 16 12.76 -0.62 28.71
CA LEU A 16 12.45 -1.28 27.45
C LEU A 16 11.62 -0.37 26.55
N VAL A 17 12.19 -0.02 25.40
CA VAL A 17 11.49 0.62 24.29
C VAL A 17 10.99 -0.48 23.36
N ALA A 18 9.68 -0.73 23.37
CA ALA A 18 9.08 -1.62 22.37
C ALA A 18 8.93 -0.89 21.03
N VAL A 19 9.44 -1.49 19.95
CA VAL A 19 9.13 -1.05 18.59
C VAL A 19 7.86 -1.77 18.14
N ASN A 20 6.76 -1.04 18.10
CA ASN A 20 5.49 -1.51 17.55
C ASN A 20 5.42 -1.20 16.06
N ASP A 21 4.66 -2.02 15.34
CA ASP A 21 4.34 -1.74 13.94
C ASP A 21 3.48 -0.46 13.89
N VAL A 22 3.79 0.46 12.99
CA VAL A 22 2.96 1.63 12.72
C VAL A 22 1.59 1.21 12.14
N MET A 23 0.60 2.09 12.20
CA MET A 23 -0.69 1.86 11.54
C MET A 23 -0.48 1.62 10.04
N THR A 24 -0.70 0.39 9.56
CA THR A 24 -0.33 -0.03 8.20
C THR A 24 -1.43 0.18 7.16
N ALA A 25 -2.68 0.06 7.59
CA ALA A 25 -3.89 0.17 6.77
C ALA A 25 -4.41 1.62 6.67
N VAL A 26 -3.55 2.54 6.24
CA VAL A 26 -3.88 3.97 6.11
C VAL A 26 -3.90 4.39 4.63
N ILE A 27 -5.05 4.83 4.16
CA ILE A 27 -5.31 5.22 2.76
C ILE A 27 -5.51 6.73 2.68
N GLY A 28 -4.89 7.39 1.71
CA GLY A 28 -5.13 8.78 1.33
C GLY A 28 -5.99 8.81 0.08
N LEU A 29 -7.22 9.31 0.20
CA LEU A 29 -8.22 9.39 -0.85
C LEU A 29 -8.49 10.85 -1.22
N VAL A 30 -8.29 11.21 -2.48
CA VAL A 30 -8.67 12.52 -3.02
C VAL A 30 -9.69 12.36 -4.14
N GLY A 31 -10.69 13.25 -4.18
CA GLY A 31 -11.75 13.17 -5.19
C GLY A 31 -12.90 14.15 -4.98
N THR A 32 -14.06 13.82 -5.54
CA THR A 32 -15.28 14.63 -5.48
C THR A 32 -16.33 13.99 -4.59
N ALA A 33 -17.16 14.84 -3.98
CA ALA A 33 -18.25 14.42 -3.10
C ALA A 33 -19.38 15.46 -3.13
N ASP A 34 -20.63 15.04 -3.02
CA ASP A 34 -21.76 15.97 -2.90
C ASP A 34 -21.79 16.68 -1.55
N GLN A 35 -21.34 16.02 -0.47
CA GLN A 35 -21.24 16.60 0.87
C GLN A 35 -19.78 16.72 1.34
N GLY A 36 -19.57 17.31 2.52
CA GLY A 36 -18.25 17.56 3.08
C GLY A 36 -17.63 18.89 2.65
N GLU A 37 -16.71 19.40 3.48
CA GLU A 37 -15.97 20.65 3.25
C GLU A 37 -14.85 20.44 2.23
N GLU A 38 -14.69 21.39 1.31
CA GLU A 38 -13.63 21.35 0.30
C GLU A 38 -12.27 21.68 0.91
N ASN A 39 -11.24 20.96 0.46
CA ASN A 39 -9.85 21.14 0.87
C ASN A 39 -9.63 21.07 2.39
N VAL A 40 -10.41 20.23 3.06
CA VAL A 40 -10.22 19.87 4.46
C VAL A 40 -9.80 18.40 4.54
N LEU A 41 -8.76 18.13 5.34
CA LEU A 41 -8.29 16.78 5.61
C LEU A 41 -9.12 16.15 6.73
N THR A 42 -9.99 15.22 6.36
CA THR A 42 -10.88 14.51 7.28
C THR A 42 -10.45 13.06 7.43
N LEU A 43 -10.38 12.55 8.66
CA LEU A 43 -10.15 11.14 8.93
C LEU A 43 -11.50 10.40 8.99
N CYS A 44 -11.65 9.35 8.18
CA CYS A 44 -12.80 8.45 8.19
C CYS A 44 -12.36 7.06 8.65
N ALA A 45 -12.77 6.69 9.87
CA ALA A 45 -12.41 5.41 10.48
C ALA A 45 -13.49 4.33 10.28
N SER A 46 -14.71 4.73 9.92
CA SER A 46 -15.88 3.86 9.81
C SER A 46 -16.89 4.34 8.76
N GLU A 47 -17.84 3.48 8.39
CA GLU A 47 -18.98 3.85 7.53
C GLU A 47 -19.81 5.04 8.07
N GLN A 48 -19.81 5.26 9.39
CA GLN A 48 -20.50 6.41 9.99
C GLN A 48 -19.80 7.73 9.66
N ASP A 49 -18.47 7.73 9.63
CA ASP A 49 -17.68 8.90 9.26
C ASP A 49 -17.78 9.16 7.74
N ASP A 50 -17.83 8.08 6.95
CA ASP A 50 -17.95 8.14 5.49
C ASP A 50 -19.22 8.89 5.05
N ALA A 51 -20.30 8.82 5.85
CA ALA A 51 -21.55 9.53 5.59
C ALA A 51 -21.40 11.07 5.52
N ALA A 52 -20.31 11.64 6.06
CA ALA A 52 -20.02 13.08 5.96
C ALA A 52 -19.78 13.55 4.51
N PHE A 53 -19.50 12.62 3.58
CA PHE A 53 -19.22 12.90 2.17
C PHE A 53 -20.42 12.64 1.26
N GLY A 54 -21.57 12.23 1.79
CA GLY A 54 -22.78 12.01 1.01
C GLY A 54 -22.76 10.70 0.23
N THR A 55 -23.45 10.65 -0.92
CA THR A 55 -23.63 9.42 -1.70
C THR A 55 -23.20 9.54 -3.15
N LYS A 56 -22.80 10.73 -3.60
CA LYS A 56 -22.43 11.00 -5.00
C LYS A 56 -21.00 11.51 -5.11
N GLY A 57 -20.40 11.27 -6.27
CA GLY A 57 -19.01 11.61 -6.57
C GLY A 57 -18.06 10.43 -6.35
N THR A 58 -16.77 10.67 -6.60
CA THR A 58 -15.77 9.60 -6.55
C THR A 58 -15.41 9.16 -5.13
N ILE A 59 -15.56 10.03 -4.14
CA ILE A 59 -15.21 9.73 -2.74
C ILE A 59 -16.21 8.74 -2.11
N PRO A 60 -17.53 8.96 -2.11
CA PRO A 60 -18.46 7.99 -1.52
C PRO A 60 -18.39 6.61 -2.19
N GLU A 61 -18.19 6.59 -3.52
CA GLU A 61 -17.98 5.35 -4.28
C GLU A 61 -16.73 4.60 -3.80
N ALA A 62 -15.60 5.31 -3.65
CA ALA A 62 -14.34 4.75 -3.21
C ALA A 62 -14.35 4.29 -1.74
N LEU A 63 -14.98 5.07 -0.85
CA LEU A 63 -15.15 4.69 0.55
C LEU A 63 -15.95 3.39 0.64
N ARG A 64 -17.11 3.30 -0.04
CA ARG A 64 -17.89 2.06 -0.09
C ARG A 64 -17.08 0.88 -0.61
N ALA A 65 -16.30 1.05 -1.68
CA ALA A 65 -15.44 0.01 -2.22
C ALA A 65 -14.38 -0.48 -1.21
N ILE A 66 -13.77 0.45 -0.47
CA ILE A 66 -12.81 0.13 0.61
C ILE A 66 -13.50 -0.64 1.74
N ARG A 67 -14.66 -0.16 2.20
CA ARG A 67 -15.43 -0.79 3.29
C ARG A 67 -15.91 -2.19 2.94
N GLN A 68 -16.29 -2.42 1.69
CA GLN A 68 -16.66 -3.77 1.21
C GLN A 68 -15.52 -4.79 1.31
N GLN A 69 -14.26 -4.34 1.31
CA GLN A 69 -13.12 -5.24 1.48
C GLN A 69 -12.81 -5.53 2.95
N GLU A 70 -13.51 -4.95 3.91
CA GLU A 70 -13.21 -5.16 5.33
C GLU A 70 -13.37 -6.62 5.73
N GLY A 71 -12.46 -7.07 6.59
CA GLY A 71 -12.44 -8.42 7.15
C GLY A 71 -12.62 -8.39 8.66
N THR A 72 -12.32 -9.51 9.31
CA THR A 72 -12.37 -9.63 10.78
C THR A 72 -11.27 -8.84 11.50
N GLY A 73 -10.27 -8.33 10.78
CA GLY A 73 -9.14 -7.56 11.32
C GLY A 73 -9.43 -6.08 11.61
N GLY A 74 -10.64 -5.60 11.32
CA GLY A 74 -11.04 -4.21 11.50
C GLY A 74 -11.06 -3.39 10.21
N SER A 75 -11.28 -2.09 10.37
CA SER A 75 -11.57 -1.15 9.29
C SER A 75 -10.34 -0.32 8.89
N ALA A 76 -10.19 -0.05 7.60
CA ALA A 76 -9.12 0.80 7.08
C ALA A 76 -9.28 2.25 7.57
N GLN A 77 -8.18 2.94 7.87
CA GLN A 77 -8.20 4.36 8.18
C GLN A 77 -8.06 5.15 6.88
N VAL A 78 -9.05 5.99 6.55
CA VAL A 78 -9.04 6.74 5.28
C VAL A 78 -8.95 8.22 5.56
N PHE A 79 -7.85 8.84 5.16
CA PHE A 79 -7.75 10.28 5.07
C PHE A 79 -8.39 10.73 3.76
N VAL A 80 -9.45 11.53 3.86
CA VAL A 80 -10.24 12.01 2.72
C VAL A 80 -9.99 13.49 2.51
N VAL A 81 -9.77 13.87 1.25
CA VAL A 81 -9.71 15.26 0.79
C VAL A 81 -10.69 15.42 -0.37
N LYS A 82 -11.79 16.13 -0.10
CA LYS A 82 -12.71 16.59 -1.14
C LYS A 82 -12.11 17.80 -1.84
N VAL A 83 -12.03 17.76 -3.17
CA VAL A 83 -11.60 18.94 -3.95
C VAL A 83 -12.75 19.79 -4.44
N LYS A 84 -13.89 19.18 -4.77
CA LYS A 84 -15.07 19.81 -5.37
C LYS A 84 -16.35 18.99 -5.16
N GLY A 85 -17.49 19.60 -5.46
CA GLY A 85 -18.79 18.93 -5.61
C GLY A 85 -18.80 17.80 -6.65
N ASP A 86 -19.77 16.88 -6.54
CA ASP A 86 -19.91 15.72 -7.43
C ASP A 86 -20.22 16.07 -8.88
N ALA A 87 -21.06 17.10 -9.10
CA ALA A 87 -21.50 17.54 -10.42
C ALA A 87 -20.55 18.57 -11.08
N GLU A 88 -19.47 18.96 -10.40
CA GLU A 88 -18.56 19.98 -10.88
C GLU A 88 -17.44 19.40 -11.75
N GLU A 89 -17.06 20.14 -12.79
CA GLU A 89 -15.92 19.77 -13.61
C GLU A 89 -14.62 19.94 -12.80
N VAL A 90 -13.88 18.85 -12.66
CA VAL A 90 -12.61 18.81 -11.93
C VAL A 90 -11.45 18.89 -12.90
N THR A 91 -10.58 19.87 -12.68
CA THR A 91 -9.33 19.98 -13.42
C THR A 91 -8.22 19.18 -12.73
N PRO A 92 -7.22 18.66 -13.47
CA PRO A 92 -6.09 17.95 -12.86
C PRO A 92 -5.35 18.79 -11.80
N LYS A 93 -5.35 20.12 -11.95
CA LYS A 93 -4.71 21.06 -11.01
C LYS A 93 -5.38 21.07 -9.63
N GLU A 94 -6.70 20.86 -9.56
CA GLU A 94 -7.44 20.85 -8.30
C GLU A 94 -7.15 19.57 -7.49
N ILE A 95 -7.02 18.44 -8.18
CA ILE A 95 -6.60 17.17 -7.56
C ILE A 95 -5.16 17.25 -7.06
N VAL A 96 -4.23 17.74 -7.90
CA VAL A 96 -2.82 17.94 -7.50
C VAL A 96 -2.72 18.92 -6.33
N GLY A 97 -3.48 20.02 -6.41
CA GLY A 97 -3.50 21.06 -5.40
C GLY A 97 -2.28 21.98 -5.46
N THR A 98 -2.27 22.96 -4.56
CA THR A 98 -1.20 23.97 -4.44
C THR A 98 -0.90 24.25 -2.97
N VAL A 99 0.26 24.86 -2.72
CA VAL A 99 0.58 25.47 -1.43
C VAL A 99 0.51 26.98 -1.62
N ALA A 100 -0.46 27.63 -0.99
CA ALA A 100 -0.60 29.09 -0.99
C ALA A 100 0.53 29.75 -0.20
N GLU A 101 0.80 31.03 -0.45
CA GLU A 101 1.80 31.80 0.29
C GLU A 101 1.50 31.86 1.80
N THR A 102 0.22 31.76 2.17
CA THR A 102 -0.26 31.67 3.56
C THR A 102 0.04 30.32 4.23
N GLY A 103 0.54 29.34 3.47
CA GLY A 103 0.82 27.98 3.93
C GLY A 103 -0.36 27.01 3.84
N GLU A 104 -1.52 27.49 3.38
CA GLU A 104 -2.69 26.65 3.11
C GLU A 104 -2.40 25.70 1.94
N ARG A 105 -2.78 24.43 2.11
CA ARG A 105 -2.56 23.38 1.11
C ARG A 105 -3.91 22.92 0.59
N THR A 106 -3.96 22.49 -0.67
CA THR A 106 -5.16 21.93 -1.31
C THR A 106 -4.84 20.59 -1.96
N GLY A 107 -5.86 19.82 -2.34
CA GLY A 107 -5.70 18.55 -3.07
C GLY A 107 -4.75 17.57 -2.41
N LEU A 108 -3.92 16.88 -3.21
CA LEU A 108 -2.94 15.90 -2.74
C LEU A 108 -1.92 16.47 -1.73
N LYS A 109 -1.60 17.77 -1.81
CA LYS A 109 -0.66 18.41 -0.87
C LYS A 109 -1.17 18.44 0.56
N LEU A 110 -2.49 18.37 0.80
CA LEU A 110 -3.05 18.36 2.15
C LEU A 110 -2.60 17.17 2.99
N PHE A 111 -2.27 16.03 2.37
CA PHE A 111 -1.77 14.86 3.07
C PHE A 111 -0.43 15.09 3.79
N GLU A 112 0.34 16.10 3.39
CA GLU A 112 1.56 16.51 4.12
C GLU A 112 1.27 16.98 5.55
N THR A 113 0.04 17.43 5.82
CA THR A 113 -0.38 17.87 7.15
C THR A 113 -0.84 16.72 8.04
N ALA A 114 -1.01 15.51 7.50
CA ALA A 114 -1.55 14.36 8.23
C ALA A 114 -0.67 13.97 9.42
N LEU A 115 0.65 13.86 9.22
CA LEU A 115 1.59 13.49 10.29
C LEU A 115 1.52 14.47 11.47
N GLY A 116 1.49 15.78 11.20
CA GLY A 116 1.43 16.81 12.24
C GLY A 116 0.09 16.89 12.96
N ARG A 117 -1.02 16.54 12.29
CA ARG A 117 -2.38 16.60 12.86
C ARG A 117 -2.78 15.32 13.59
N TYR A 118 -2.41 14.17 13.04
CA TYR A 118 -2.91 12.86 13.47
C TYR A 118 -1.80 11.92 13.96
N GLY A 119 -0.53 12.28 13.80
CA GLY A 119 0.61 11.46 14.25
C GLY A 119 1.02 10.34 13.29
N TYR A 120 0.33 10.20 12.14
CA TYR A 120 0.66 9.26 11.08
C TYR A 120 0.21 9.81 9.71
N GLU A 121 0.78 9.25 8.63
CA GLU A 121 0.54 9.67 7.26
C GLU A 121 0.03 8.50 6.39
N PRO A 122 -0.63 8.77 5.25
CA PRO A 122 -1.04 7.71 4.33
C PRO A 122 0.10 6.79 3.89
N MET A 123 -0.25 5.52 3.70
CA MET A 123 0.65 4.49 3.15
C MET A 123 0.27 4.06 1.74
N ILE A 124 -0.99 4.29 1.37
CA ILE A 124 -1.53 4.05 0.04
C ILE A 124 -2.24 5.32 -0.39
N TYR A 125 -1.88 5.88 -1.54
CA TYR A 125 -2.54 7.02 -2.14
C TYR A 125 -3.40 6.57 -3.31
N ILE A 126 -4.66 7.01 -3.33
CA ILE A 126 -5.59 6.76 -4.41
C ILE A 126 -6.27 8.06 -4.84
N ALA A 127 -6.47 8.18 -6.15
CA ALA A 127 -7.28 9.22 -6.75
C ALA A 127 -8.16 8.55 -7.81
N PRO A 128 -9.25 7.85 -7.41
CA PRO A 128 -10.04 7.05 -8.34
C PRO A 128 -10.53 7.88 -9.53
N ARG A 129 -10.40 7.34 -10.75
CA ARG A 129 -10.56 8.03 -12.06
C ARG A 129 -9.51 9.10 -12.37
N TYR A 130 -9.14 9.94 -11.40
CA TYR A 130 -8.20 11.05 -11.60
C TYR A 130 -6.73 10.62 -11.72
N SER A 131 -6.38 9.44 -11.19
CA SER A 131 -5.05 8.84 -11.30
C SER A 131 -4.69 8.48 -12.76
N ALA A 132 -5.68 8.41 -13.65
CA ALA A 132 -5.50 8.27 -15.09
C ALA A 132 -5.06 9.57 -15.79
N LEU A 133 -5.01 10.71 -15.08
CA LEU A 133 -4.54 11.99 -15.62
C LEU A 133 -3.02 12.15 -15.38
N ALA A 134 -2.28 12.52 -16.42
CA ALA A 134 -0.81 12.61 -16.35
C ALA A 134 -0.29 13.55 -15.25
N ALA A 135 -0.94 14.71 -15.03
CA ALA A 135 -0.54 15.65 -13.98
C ALA A 135 -0.70 15.07 -12.57
N VAL A 136 -1.77 14.30 -12.34
CA VAL A 136 -2.03 13.63 -11.06
C VAL A 136 -1.04 12.49 -10.84
N ARG A 137 -0.71 11.72 -11.89
CA ARG A 137 0.34 10.67 -11.81
C ARG A 137 1.68 11.24 -11.41
N THR A 138 2.12 12.32 -12.04
CA THR A 138 3.41 12.95 -11.74
C THR A 138 3.49 13.40 -10.28
N GLU A 139 2.41 13.96 -9.74
CA GLU A 139 2.37 14.35 -8.33
C GLU A 139 2.39 13.12 -7.39
N LEU A 140 1.62 12.08 -7.70
CA LEU A 140 1.63 10.84 -6.93
C LEU A 140 3.02 10.17 -6.93
N ILE A 141 3.72 10.17 -8.08
CA ILE A 141 5.12 9.73 -8.16
C ILE A 141 5.97 10.52 -7.17
N ALA A 142 5.92 11.86 -7.21
CA ALA A 142 6.71 12.71 -6.31
C ALA A 142 6.41 12.44 -4.82
N ILE A 143 5.14 12.18 -4.48
CA ILE A 143 4.75 11.80 -3.11
C ILE A 143 5.34 10.45 -2.72
N THR A 144 5.24 9.44 -3.58
CA THR A 144 5.73 8.09 -3.28
C THR A 144 7.26 7.99 -3.22
N GLU A 145 7.98 8.79 -4.00
CA GLU A 145 9.44 8.91 -3.92
C GLU A 145 9.89 9.54 -2.61
N ARG A 146 9.17 10.56 -2.12
CA ARG A 146 9.46 11.24 -0.86
C ARG A 146 9.10 10.41 0.38
N THR A 147 7.93 9.76 0.37
CA THR A 147 7.36 9.11 1.56
C THR A 147 7.58 7.59 1.59
N GLU A 148 8.08 7.02 0.50
CA GLU A 148 8.16 5.58 0.26
C GLU A 148 6.80 4.85 0.24
N ALA A 149 5.69 5.59 0.22
CA ALA A 149 4.34 5.06 0.12
C ALA A 149 4.05 4.43 -1.24
N MET A 150 2.90 3.76 -1.32
CA MET A 150 2.36 3.25 -2.57
C MET A 150 1.30 4.20 -3.13
N ALA A 151 1.20 4.30 -4.44
CA ALA A 151 0.09 4.91 -5.15
C ALA A 151 -0.54 3.87 -6.07
N TYR A 152 -1.86 3.72 -5.98
CA TYR A 152 -2.59 2.79 -6.85
C TYR A 152 -3.24 3.60 -7.98
N TYR A 153 -2.81 3.28 -9.19
CA TYR A 153 -3.18 3.97 -10.42
C TYR A 153 -4.24 3.16 -11.17
N ASP A 154 -5.24 3.86 -11.70
CA ASP A 154 -6.21 3.32 -12.62
C ASP A 154 -5.79 3.65 -14.06
N THR A 155 -6.13 2.76 -14.99
CA THR A 155 -6.13 3.09 -16.41
C THR A 155 -7.30 4.01 -16.76
N PRO A 156 -7.22 4.81 -17.84
CA PRO A 156 -8.38 5.50 -18.38
C PRO A 156 -9.53 4.53 -18.75
N ASP A 157 -10.75 5.04 -18.68
CA ASP A 157 -11.98 4.30 -18.99
C ASP A 157 -11.98 3.80 -20.44
N GLY A 158 -12.46 2.56 -20.64
CA GLY A 158 -12.66 1.98 -21.98
C GLY A 158 -11.38 1.51 -22.69
N TRP A 159 -10.26 1.41 -21.98
CA TRP A 159 -9.03 0.82 -22.53
C TRP A 159 -9.16 -0.68 -22.80
N SER A 160 -8.52 -1.13 -23.88
CA SER A 160 -8.29 -2.55 -24.17
C SER A 160 -7.00 -3.07 -23.53
N VAL A 161 -6.86 -4.40 -23.46
CA VAL A 161 -5.62 -5.06 -22.98
C VAL A 161 -4.39 -4.55 -23.73
N THR A 162 -4.48 -4.39 -25.05
CA THR A 162 -3.36 -3.91 -25.88
C THR A 162 -2.96 -2.50 -25.51
N GLN A 163 -3.93 -1.58 -25.34
CA GLN A 163 -3.65 -0.20 -24.95
C GLN A 163 -3.01 -0.12 -23.56
N ALA A 164 -3.48 -0.93 -22.60
CA ALA A 164 -2.89 -1.00 -21.27
C ALA A 164 -1.42 -1.44 -21.31
N ILE A 165 -1.09 -2.46 -22.13
CA ILE A 165 0.29 -2.93 -22.32
C ILE A 165 1.14 -1.88 -23.01
N GLU A 166 0.64 -1.27 -24.09
CA GLU A 166 1.37 -0.24 -24.87
C GLU A 166 1.65 1.01 -24.04
N ALA A 167 0.75 1.37 -23.11
CA ALA A 167 0.96 2.47 -22.17
C ALA A 167 2.18 2.27 -21.26
N ARG A 168 2.66 1.03 -21.09
CA ARG A 168 3.88 0.68 -20.36
C ARG A 168 5.11 0.52 -21.27
N GLY A 169 4.96 0.62 -22.58
CA GLY A 169 6.06 0.62 -23.55
C GLY A 169 6.90 1.91 -23.50
N THR A 170 8.01 1.97 -24.24
CA THR A 170 9.00 3.07 -24.17
C THR A 170 8.41 4.48 -24.40
N GLU A 171 7.42 4.61 -25.27
CA GLU A 171 6.73 5.88 -25.57
C GLU A 171 5.35 5.97 -24.91
N GLY A 172 5.01 5.00 -24.06
CA GLY A 172 3.72 4.90 -23.41
C GLY A 172 3.52 5.95 -22.30
N GLU A 173 2.29 6.42 -22.15
CA GLU A 173 1.94 7.47 -21.19
C GLU A 173 2.05 7.08 -19.70
N MET A 174 2.33 5.79 -19.41
CA MET A 174 2.53 5.23 -18.08
C MET A 174 3.89 4.53 -17.95
N ALA A 175 4.81 4.75 -18.89
CA ALA A 175 6.14 4.12 -18.92
C ALA A 175 7.04 4.54 -17.74
N THR A 176 6.85 5.75 -17.23
CA THR A 176 7.69 6.40 -16.22
C THR A 176 7.25 6.12 -14.77
N LEU A 177 6.24 5.28 -14.57
CA LEU A 177 5.79 4.92 -13.22
C LEU A 177 6.89 4.13 -12.48
N GLY A 178 7.20 4.56 -11.25
CA GLY A 178 8.31 4.02 -10.44
C GLY A 178 7.92 2.86 -9.50
N ALA A 179 8.79 2.57 -8.52
CA ALA A 179 8.59 1.46 -7.57
C ALA A 179 7.50 1.73 -6.52
N GLY A 180 7.11 3.00 -6.34
CA GLY A 180 6.00 3.40 -5.47
C GLY A 180 4.62 3.22 -6.11
N GLY A 181 4.51 2.57 -7.26
CA GLY A 181 3.26 2.47 -8.00
C GLY A 181 2.72 1.05 -8.14
N LYS A 182 1.40 0.94 -8.19
CA LYS A 182 0.68 -0.26 -8.63
C LYS A 182 -0.35 0.17 -9.68
N LEU A 183 -0.15 -0.22 -10.94
CA LEU A 183 -1.10 0.08 -12.01
C LEU A 183 -2.10 -1.06 -12.11
N LEU A 184 -3.37 -0.71 -12.10
CA LEU A 184 -4.49 -1.64 -12.06
C LEU A 184 -5.27 -1.58 -13.38
N PHE A 185 -5.49 -2.75 -13.96
CA PHE A 185 -6.31 -2.95 -15.15
C PHE A 185 -6.91 -4.36 -15.09
N PRO A 186 -8.20 -4.56 -15.37
CA PRO A 186 -9.14 -3.63 -15.95
C PRO A 186 -9.96 -2.91 -14.86
N HIS A 187 -11.02 -2.18 -15.24
CA HIS A 187 -11.96 -1.64 -14.26
C HIS A 187 -12.90 -2.74 -13.76
N ALA A 188 -13.45 -2.54 -12.56
CA ALA A 188 -14.36 -3.48 -11.92
C ALA A 188 -15.80 -3.24 -12.39
N LEU A 189 -16.49 -4.32 -12.73
CA LEU A 189 -17.95 -4.31 -12.87
C LEU A 189 -18.57 -4.59 -11.51
N VAL A 190 -19.44 -3.69 -11.07
CA VAL A 190 -20.16 -3.79 -9.80
C VAL A 190 -21.65 -3.68 -10.05
N ALA A 191 -22.45 -4.33 -9.19
CA ALA A 191 -23.91 -4.29 -9.30
C ALA A 191 -24.40 -2.84 -9.23
N ASN A 192 -25.23 -2.45 -10.20
CA ASN A 192 -25.83 -1.13 -10.23
C ASN A 192 -26.98 -1.08 -9.20
N PRO A 193 -26.91 -0.21 -8.17
CA PRO A 193 -27.98 -0.09 -7.19
C PRO A 193 -29.31 0.40 -7.81
N ASP A 194 -29.26 1.10 -8.95
CA ASP A 194 -30.43 1.62 -9.64
C ASP A 194 -31.03 0.62 -10.65
N TYR A 195 -30.49 -0.59 -10.75
CA TYR A 195 -31.00 -1.62 -11.65
C TYR A 195 -32.32 -2.20 -11.13
N ASP A 196 -33.40 -1.96 -11.87
CA ASP A 196 -34.68 -2.65 -11.71
C ASP A 196 -34.99 -3.47 -12.98
N PRO A 197 -35.03 -4.82 -12.90
CA PRO A 197 -35.38 -5.66 -14.04
C PRO A 197 -36.81 -5.43 -14.56
N ASN A 198 -37.67 -4.79 -13.76
CA ASN A 198 -39.06 -4.43 -14.13
C ASN A 198 -39.24 -2.93 -14.38
N GLY A 199 -38.16 -2.14 -14.36
CA GLY A 199 -38.19 -0.71 -14.61
C GLY A 199 -38.61 -0.38 -16.04
N GLU A 200 -39.33 0.74 -16.22
CA GLU A 200 -39.73 1.21 -17.56
C GLU A 200 -38.54 1.73 -18.38
N GLU A 201 -37.49 2.20 -17.70
CA GLU A 201 -36.24 2.70 -18.30
C GLU A 201 -35.17 1.59 -18.27
N PRO A 202 -34.52 1.27 -19.40
CA PRO A 202 -33.45 0.27 -19.43
C PRO A 202 -32.19 0.79 -18.74
N VAL A 203 -31.96 0.37 -17.50
CA VAL A 203 -30.74 0.65 -16.72
C VAL A 203 -29.78 -0.54 -16.84
N ALA A 204 -28.49 -0.26 -17.03
CA ALA A 204 -27.47 -1.32 -17.07
C ALA A 204 -27.36 -2.03 -15.71
N GLN A 205 -27.33 -3.37 -15.72
CA GLN A 205 -27.22 -4.20 -14.51
C GLN A 205 -25.92 -3.96 -13.74
N TYR A 206 -24.84 -3.64 -14.45
CA TYR A 206 -23.52 -3.40 -13.88
C TYR A 206 -22.98 -2.05 -14.32
N ILE A 207 -22.22 -1.41 -13.44
CA ILE A 207 -21.47 -0.18 -13.71
C ILE A 207 -19.97 -0.45 -13.65
N SER A 208 -19.21 0.20 -14.53
CA SER A 208 -17.74 0.14 -14.50
C SER A 208 -17.21 1.18 -13.51
N VAL A 209 -16.36 0.72 -12.59
CA VAL A 209 -15.73 1.54 -11.55
C VAL A 209 -14.22 1.26 -11.47
N PRO A 210 -13.38 2.25 -11.14
CA PRO A 210 -11.94 2.04 -11.05
C PRO A 210 -11.57 1.04 -9.95
N LEU A 211 -10.53 0.24 -10.21
CA LEU A 211 -10.12 -0.83 -9.31
C LEU A 211 -9.26 -0.33 -8.12
N SER A 212 -8.70 0.88 -8.16
CA SER A 212 -7.81 1.41 -7.13
C SER A 212 -8.38 1.39 -5.71
N ALA A 213 -9.65 1.75 -5.54
CA ALA A 213 -10.29 1.74 -4.23
C ALA A 213 -10.48 0.31 -3.68
N TYR A 214 -10.90 -0.62 -4.54
CA TYR A 214 -11.01 -2.04 -4.21
C TYR A 214 -9.64 -2.64 -3.86
N ALA A 215 -8.61 -2.37 -4.65
CA ALA A 215 -7.25 -2.84 -4.40
C ALA A 215 -6.69 -2.26 -3.09
N ALA A 216 -6.93 -0.98 -2.80
CA ALA A 216 -6.49 -0.33 -1.57
C ALA A 216 -7.20 -0.92 -0.33
N GLY A 217 -8.51 -1.16 -0.41
CA GLY A 217 -9.27 -1.84 0.64
C GLY A 217 -8.81 -3.28 0.85
N LEU A 218 -8.57 -4.02 -0.24
CA LEU A 218 -8.04 -5.39 -0.18
C LEU A 218 -6.68 -5.43 0.51
N ARG A 219 -5.79 -4.50 0.14
CA ARG A 219 -4.48 -4.37 0.77
C ARG A 219 -4.59 -4.05 2.26
N ALA A 220 -5.50 -3.15 2.64
CA ALA A 220 -5.76 -2.83 4.04
C ALA A 220 -6.29 -4.04 4.82
N ARG A 221 -7.20 -4.83 4.25
CA ARG A 221 -7.67 -6.08 4.87
C ARG A 221 -6.52 -7.03 5.14
N ILE A 222 -5.67 -7.29 4.14
CA ILE A 222 -4.56 -8.24 4.25
C ILE A 222 -3.55 -7.78 5.31
N ASP A 223 -3.25 -6.48 5.35
CA ASP A 223 -2.38 -5.90 6.38
C ASP A 223 -2.90 -6.17 7.80
N LEU A 224 -4.21 -6.06 8.00
CA LEU A 224 -4.87 -6.23 9.31
C LEU A 224 -5.10 -7.70 9.69
N SER A 225 -5.38 -8.58 8.72
CA SER A 225 -5.76 -9.98 9.00
C SER A 225 -4.61 -10.98 8.88
N GLU A 226 -3.68 -10.76 7.96
CA GLU A 226 -2.60 -11.70 7.62
C GLU A 226 -1.21 -11.10 7.86
N GLY A 227 -1.09 -9.79 7.71
CA GLY A 227 0.11 -9.01 7.98
C GLY A 227 0.66 -8.32 6.74
N TRP A 228 1.32 -7.18 6.95
CA TRP A 228 1.80 -6.29 5.89
C TRP A 228 2.91 -6.86 5.00
N HIS A 229 3.52 -7.99 5.35
CA HIS A 229 4.54 -8.66 4.53
C HIS A 229 3.92 -9.56 3.45
N VAL A 230 2.63 -9.90 3.59
CA VAL A 230 1.92 -10.77 2.65
C VAL A 230 1.64 -10.01 1.35
N SER A 231 1.74 -10.71 0.23
CA SER A 231 1.39 -10.20 -1.10
C SER A 231 -0.12 -10.14 -1.25
N SER A 232 -0.64 -9.04 -1.80
CA SER A 232 -2.08 -8.91 -2.03
C SER A 232 -2.62 -9.78 -3.17
N SER A 233 -1.76 -10.19 -4.11
CA SER A 233 -2.10 -11.14 -5.17
C SER A 233 -2.66 -12.45 -4.61
N ASN A 234 -3.56 -13.07 -5.37
CA ASN A 234 -4.32 -14.28 -5.06
C ASN A 234 -5.31 -14.16 -3.88
N HIS A 235 -5.66 -12.93 -3.48
CA HIS A 235 -6.72 -12.68 -2.51
C HIS A 235 -7.99 -12.23 -3.22
N ARG A 236 -9.13 -12.70 -2.68
CA ARG A 236 -10.45 -12.40 -3.20
C ARG A 236 -10.83 -10.92 -3.03
N TYR A 237 -11.41 -10.35 -4.08
CA TYR A 237 -12.19 -9.14 -4.01
C TYR A 237 -13.64 -9.42 -3.57
N THR A 238 -14.18 -8.58 -2.72
CA THR A 238 -15.59 -8.60 -2.33
C THR A 238 -16.37 -7.54 -3.12
N GLY A 239 -17.59 -7.85 -3.57
CA GLY A 239 -18.46 -6.85 -4.22
C GLY A 239 -18.13 -6.52 -5.69
N ILE A 240 -17.21 -7.27 -6.31
CA ILE A 240 -16.91 -7.21 -7.74
C ILE A 240 -17.55 -8.42 -8.44
N GLU A 241 -18.21 -8.17 -9.58
CA GLU A 241 -18.91 -9.17 -10.38
C GLU A 241 -18.12 -9.57 -11.64
N GLY A 242 -17.19 -8.73 -12.08
CA GLY A 242 -16.34 -8.98 -13.25
C GLY A 242 -15.36 -7.85 -13.53
N GLY A 243 -14.61 -7.99 -14.62
CA GLY A 243 -13.93 -6.88 -15.27
C GLY A 243 -14.76 -6.31 -16.40
N ASP A 244 -14.61 -5.02 -16.68
CA ASP A 244 -15.25 -4.41 -17.85
C ASP A 244 -14.62 -4.90 -19.18
N VAL A 245 -13.39 -5.42 -19.10
CA VAL A 245 -12.71 -6.16 -20.16
C VAL A 245 -12.45 -7.59 -19.70
N ASP A 246 -12.90 -8.55 -20.49
CA ASP A 246 -12.58 -9.96 -20.28
C ASP A 246 -11.10 -10.22 -20.55
N ILE A 247 -10.40 -10.76 -19.54
CA ILE A 247 -8.99 -11.08 -19.62
C ILE A 247 -8.83 -12.59 -19.60
N THR A 248 -8.16 -13.13 -20.61
CA THR A 248 -7.82 -14.55 -20.63
C THR A 248 -6.87 -14.92 -19.50
N PHE A 249 -7.21 -15.99 -18.77
CA PHE A 249 -6.42 -16.50 -17.66
C PHE A 249 -6.43 -18.03 -17.63
N SER A 250 -5.25 -18.62 -17.50
CA SER A 250 -5.05 -20.03 -17.19
C SER A 250 -3.73 -20.20 -16.43
N LEU A 251 -3.75 -20.98 -15.34
CA LEU A 251 -2.58 -21.19 -14.47
C LEU A 251 -1.37 -21.77 -15.20
N GLY A 252 -1.59 -22.57 -16.24
CA GLY A 252 -0.52 -23.21 -17.02
C GLY A 252 -0.13 -22.45 -18.30
N ASP A 253 -0.86 -21.40 -18.67
CA ASP A 253 -0.67 -20.71 -19.94
C ASP A 253 0.17 -19.44 -19.79
N ARG A 254 1.42 -19.50 -20.25
CA ARG A 254 2.34 -18.35 -20.26
C ARG A 254 1.91 -17.23 -21.21
N SER A 255 1.05 -17.52 -22.19
CA SER A 255 0.63 -16.57 -23.23
C SER A 255 -0.67 -15.84 -22.94
N CYS A 256 -1.38 -16.22 -21.86
CA CYS A 256 -2.62 -15.57 -21.47
C CYS A 256 -2.42 -14.08 -21.17
N GLU A 257 -3.47 -13.29 -21.38
CA GLU A 257 -3.41 -11.83 -21.25
C GLU A 257 -3.07 -11.38 -19.84
N ALA A 258 -3.53 -12.11 -18.81
CA ALA A 258 -3.15 -11.85 -17.43
C ALA A 258 -1.61 -11.90 -17.24
N ASN A 259 -0.93 -12.86 -17.87
CA ASN A 259 0.54 -12.93 -17.83
C ASN A 259 1.20 -11.83 -18.66
N ARG A 260 0.62 -11.44 -19.81
CA ARG A 260 1.12 -10.33 -20.63
C ARG A 260 1.04 -8.98 -19.90
N LEU A 261 -0.04 -8.74 -19.15
CA LEU A 261 -0.21 -7.56 -18.30
C LEU A 261 0.79 -7.57 -17.13
N ASN A 262 0.89 -8.68 -16.41
CA ASN A 262 1.85 -8.84 -15.31
C ASN A 262 3.30 -8.66 -15.77
N ALA A 263 3.64 -9.10 -16.99
CA ALA A 263 4.97 -8.96 -17.58
C ALA A 263 5.40 -7.49 -17.81
N VAL A 264 4.47 -6.54 -17.78
CA VAL A 264 4.74 -5.10 -17.87
C VAL A 264 4.39 -4.34 -16.57
N GLY A 265 4.28 -5.06 -15.45
CA GLY A 265 4.06 -4.47 -14.13
C GLY A 265 2.65 -3.90 -13.96
N ILE A 266 1.66 -4.45 -14.65
CA ILE A 266 0.22 -4.18 -14.46
C ILE A 266 -0.36 -5.29 -13.61
N THR A 267 -0.99 -4.94 -12.49
CA THR A 267 -1.77 -5.90 -11.70
C THR A 267 -3.17 -5.99 -12.26
N THR A 268 -3.65 -7.21 -12.46
CA THR A 268 -5.00 -7.49 -12.94
C THR A 268 -5.86 -8.15 -11.88
N MET A 269 -7.12 -8.39 -12.21
CA MET A 269 -7.95 -9.37 -11.54
C MET A 269 -8.23 -10.54 -12.48
N VAL A 270 -8.42 -11.73 -11.91
CA VAL A 270 -8.76 -12.95 -12.66
C VAL A 270 -9.88 -13.68 -11.95
N ASN A 271 -10.77 -14.30 -12.72
CA ASN A 271 -11.75 -15.22 -12.16
C ASN A 271 -11.10 -16.59 -11.99
N MET A 272 -10.78 -16.95 -10.75
CA MET A 272 -10.28 -18.27 -10.43
C MET A 272 -11.46 -19.19 -10.11
N TYR A 273 -11.66 -20.21 -10.94
CA TYR A 273 -12.79 -21.13 -10.79
C TYR A 273 -12.85 -21.70 -9.37
N GLY A 274 -13.99 -21.51 -8.68
CA GLY A 274 -14.20 -21.90 -7.28
C GLY A 274 -13.71 -20.90 -6.22
N ASN A 275 -12.85 -19.94 -6.59
CA ASN A 275 -12.27 -18.95 -5.67
C ASN A 275 -12.75 -17.51 -5.90
N SER A 276 -13.70 -17.31 -6.83
CA SER A 276 -14.22 -16.00 -7.25
C SER A 276 -13.15 -15.12 -7.90
N ILE A 277 -13.41 -13.82 -8.02
CA ILE A 277 -12.49 -12.85 -8.60
C ILE A 277 -11.41 -12.54 -7.56
N VAL A 278 -10.15 -12.76 -7.96
CA VAL A 278 -8.98 -12.51 -7.12
C VAL A 278 -8.07 -11.48 -7.78
N GLU A 279 -7.34 -10.72 -6.97
CA GLU A 279 -6.24 -9.90 -7.48
C GLU A 279 -5.13 -10.81 -8.02
N TRP A 280 -4.52 -10.45 -9.14
CA TRP A 280 -3.51 -11.24 -9.81
C TRP A 280 -2.39 -10.37 -10.34
N GLY A 281 -1.22 -10.49 -9.73
CA GLY A 281 -0.07 -9.61 -9.98
C GLY A 281 0.41 -8.97 -8.68
N ASN A 282 1.71 -9.02 -8.44
CA ASN A 282 2.34 -8.50 -7.23
C ASN A 282 3.57 -7.64 -7.51
N TYR A 283 3.82 -7.32 -8.77
CA TYR A 283 4.84 -6.35 -9.14
C TYR A 283 4.33 -4.93 -8.97
N THR A 284 5.25 -4.04 -8.60
CA THR A 284 5.10 -2.60 -8.72
C THR A 284 5.26 -2.19 -10.18
N THR A 285 4.93 -0.94 -10.46
CA THR A 285 5.14 -0.36 -11.78
C THR A 285 6.61 -0.16 -12.15
N ALA A 286 7.57 -0.37 -11.24
CA ALA A 286 8.98 -0.39 -11.63
C ALA A 286 9.36 -1.63 -12.46
N PHE A 287 8.55 -2.68 -12.45
CA PHE A 287 8.76 -3.84 -13.31
C PHE A 287 8.35 -3.51 -14.76
N PRO A 288 9.09 -3.97 -15.79
CA PRO A 288 10.25 -4.87 -15.76
C PRO A 288 11.62 -4.19 -15.58
N GLY A 289 11.67 -2.86 -15.46
CA GLY A 289 12.93 -2.12 -15.31
C GLY A 289 13.70 -2.45 -14.03
N THR A 290 13.00 -2.74 -12.94
CA THR A 290 13.56 -3.27 -11.70
C THR A 290 13.38 -4.78 -11.63
N THR A 291 14.48 -5.50 -11.45
CA THR A 291 14.53 -6.97 -11.37
C THR A 291 15.00 -7.48 -10.00
N THR A 292 15.23 -6.57 -9.06
CA THR A 292 15.51 -6.92 -7.66
C THR A 292 14.21 -7.21 -6.91
N PRO A 293 14.25 -7.78 -5.70
CA PRO A 293 13.07 -7.95 -4.86
C PRO A 293 12.23 -6.69 -4.63
N GLU A 294 12.80 -5.49 -4.82
CA GLU A 294 12.07 -4.21 -4.72
C GLU A 294 11.01 -4.05 -5.82
N ALA A 295 11.05 -4.88 -6.86
CA ALA A 295 9.98 -4.95 -7.83
C ALA A 295 8.66 -5.44 -7.21
N PHE A 296 8.67 -6.21 -6.12
CA PHE A 296 7.46 -6.69 -5.46
C PHE A 296 6.85 -5.64 -4.54
N GLU A 297 5.53 -5.47 -4.66
CA GLU A 297 4.77 -4.49 -3.88
C GLU A 297 4.85 -4.75 -2.38
N CYS A 298 4.73 -6.01 -1.94
CA CYS A 298 4.85 -6.37 -0.53
C CYS A 298 6.25 -6.11 0.04
N VAL A 299 7.31 -6.24 -0.76
CA VAL A 299 8.69 -5.97 -0.35
C VAL A 299 8.92 -4.47 -0.16
N ARG A 300 8.44 -3.64 -1.10
CA ARG A 300 8.51 -2.18 -0.98
C ARG A 300 7.76 -1.70 0.26
N ARG A 301 6.55 -2.21 0.49
CA ARG A 301 5.72 -1.90 1.66
C ARG A 301 6.38 -2.33 2.96
N SER A 302 6.94 -3.53 3.00
CA SER A 302 7.69 -4.04 4.15
C SER A 302 8.81 -3.08 4.56
N ARG A 303 9.59 -2.62 3.58
CA ARG A 303 10.67 -1.65 3.81
C ARG A 303 10.14 -0.32 4.38
N MET A 304 9.07 0.22 3.80
CA MET A 304 8.44 1.45 4.27
C MET A 304 7.96 1.33 5.72
N ILE A 305 7.20 0.27 6.03
CA ILE A 305 6.62 0.07 7.37
C ILE A 305 7.72 -0.08 8.40
N MET A 306 8.74 -0.89 8.12
CA MET A 306 9.88 -1.04 9.03
C MET A 306 10.60 0.28 9.28
N LYS A 307 10.85 1.10 8.25
CA LYS A 307 11.48 2.42 8.43
C LYS A 307 10.65 3.32 9.34
N ARG A 308 9.36 3.47 9.05
CA ARG A 308 8.45 4.32 9.85
C ARG A 308 8.32 3.84 11.30
N SER A 309 8.27 2.53 11.54
CA SER A 309 8.28 1.95 12.89
C SER A 309 9.56 2.29 13.65
N LEU A 310 10.71 2.22 12.98
CA LEU A 310 11.99 2.57 13.57
C LEU A 310 12.09 4.07 13.85
N ASP A 311 11.62 4.92 12.94
CA ASP A 311 11.62 6.38 13.12
C ASP A 311 10.82 6.78 14.37
N MET A 312 9.60 6.23 14.52
CA MET A 312 8.75 6.50 15.69
C MET A 312 9.37 5.99 17.00
N ALA A 313 9.93 4.78 17.00
CA ALA A 313 10.51 4.22 18.22
C ALA A 313 11.82 4.91 18.61
N CYS A 314 12.64 5.29 17.63
CA CYS A 314 13.94 5.90 17.86
C CYS A 314 13.89 7.41 18.11
N ALA A 315 12.75 8.06 17.90
CA ALA A 315 12.57 9.50 18.13
C ALA A 315 12.98 9.94 19.55
N GLN A 316 12.83 9.07 20.55
CA GLN A 316 13.24 9.35 21.93
C GLN A 316 14.76 9.39 22.16
N PHE A 317 15.55 8.84 21.24
CA PHE A 317 17.01 8.85 21.30
C PHE A 317 17.62 10.10 20.64
N ILE A 318 16.78 10.94 20.03
CA ILE A 318 17.17 12.26 19.53
C ILE A 318 17.46 13.17 20.72
N ASP A 319 18.49 13.99 20.62
CA ASP A 319 18.89 14.98 21.64
C ASP A 319 19.22 14.40 23.02
N VAL A 320 19.70 13.14 23.07
CA VAL A 320 20.32 12.62 24.29
C VAL A 320 21.43 13.57 24.77
N LYS A 321 21.54 13.75 26.09
CA LYS A 321 22.44 14.76 26.73
C LYS A 321 23.89 14.73 26.21
N HIS A 322 24.35 13.56 25.83
CA HIS A 322 25.60 13.30 25.12
C HIS A 322 25.47 11.92 24.46
N VAL A 323 26.08 11.71 23.29
CA VAL A 323 26.12 10.39 22.66
C VAL A 323 27.21 9.56 23.36
N ARG A 324 26.82 8.54 24.13
CA ARG A 324 27.75 7.54 24.68
C ARG A 324 27.60 6.21 23.95
N GLN A 325 28.60 5.35 24.14
CA GLN A 325 28.53 3.96 23.67
C GLN A 325 27.30 3.22 24.19
N ALA A 326 26.89 3.48 25.43
CA ALA A 326 25.68 2.89 26.01
C ALA A 326 24.39 3.31 25.27
N ASP A 327 24.32 4.56 24.80
CA ASP A 327 23.15 5.06 24.06
C ASP A 327 23.12 4.42 22.64
N ILE A 328 24.28 4.27 22.00
CA ILE A 328 24.44 3.54 20.73
C ILE A 328 24.01 2.07 20.87
N ASP A 329 24.47 1.41 21.93
CA ASP A 329 24.12 0.01 22.20
C ASP A 329 22.62 -0.14 22.49
N LEU A 330 22.00 0.82 23.18
CA LEU A 330 20.55 0.83 23.43
C LEU A 330 19.74 0.94 22.14
N VAL A 331 20.09 1.88 21.25
CA VAL A 331 19.45 2.00 19.92
C VAL A 331 19.61 0.70 19.15
N ARG A 332 20.85 0.20 19.03
CA ARG A 332 21.14 -1.05 18.30
C ARG A 332 20.33 -2.23 18.84
N ASN A 333 20.26 -2.38 20.17
CA ASN A 333 19.53 -3.46 20.81
C ASN A 333 18.02 -3.33 20.60
N THR A 334 17.48 -2.10 20.65
CA THR A 334 16.06 -1.81 20.36
C THR A 334 15.69 -2.24 18.94
N VAL A 335 16.49 -1.86 17.95
CA VAL A 335 16.27 -2.27 16.54
C VAL A 335 16.42 -3.78 16.36
N ASN A 336 17.42 -4.41 17.00
CA ASN A 336 17.59 -5.86 16.91
C ASN A 336 16.46 -6.64 17.58
N GLN A 337 15.90 -6.15 18.69
CA GLN A 337 14.72 -6.77 19.30
C GLN A 337 13.51 -6.72 18.37
N TYR A 338 13.31 -5.62 17.66
CA TYR A 338 12.28 -5.50 16.63
C TYR A 338 12.48 -6.52 15.50
N TYR A 339 13.68 -6.61 14.93
CA TYR A 339 13.96 -7.58 13.88
C TYR A 339 13.83 -9.03 14.34
N ASN A 340 14.28 -9.35 15.56
CA ASN A 340 14.10 -10.68 16.14
C ASN A 340 12.61 -11.04 16.28
N ARG A 341 11.77 -10.08 16.70
CA ARG A 341 10.32 -10.27 16.74
C ARG A 341 9.76 -10.52 15.34
N LEU A 342 10.14 -9.72 14.35
CA LEU A 342 9.65 -9.90 12.97
C LEU A 342 10.08 -11.24 12.35
N VAL A 343 11.29 -11.72 12.65
CA VAL A 343 11.75 -13.05 12.25
C VAL A 343 10.95 -14.14 12.94
N ALA A 344 10.69 -14.02 14.25
CA ALA A 344 9.89 -14.97 15.01
C ALA A 344 8.41 -15.03 14.53
N GLU A 345 7.87 -13.88 14.09
CA GLU A 345 6.53 -13.76 13.49
C GLU A 345 6.50 -14.23 12.02
N GLY A 346 7.65 -14.54 11.40
CA GLY A 346 7.74 -14.93 9.99
C GLY A 346 7.55 -13.78 8.99
N LYS A 347 7.53 -12.54 9.45
CA LYS A 347 7.34 -11.34 8.60
C LYS A 347 8.55 -11.03 7.73
N ILE A 348 9.75 -11.38 8.21
CA ILE A 348 11.02 -11.27 7.49
C ILE A 348 11.84 -12.55 7.71
N VAL A 349 12.77 -12.84 6.80
CA VAL A 349 13.66 -14.01 6.91
C VAL A 349 14.87 -13.72 7.81
N TYR A 350 15.39 -12.50 7.76
CA TYR A 350 16.54 -12.06 8.53
C TYR A 350 16.47 -10.55 8.77
N GLY A 351 17.01 -10.08 9.89
CA GLY A 351 17.18 -8.65 10.17
C GLY A 351 18.21 -8.41 11.26
N GLN A 352 19.13 -7.47 11.05
CA GLN A 352 20.13 -7.07 12.04
C GLN A 352 20.56 -5.62 11.85
N CYS A 353 20.73 -4.93 12.98
CA CYS A 353 21.26 -3.58 13.08
C CYS A 353 22.69 -3.60 13.63
N PHE A 354 23.58 -2.90 12.94
CA PHE A 354 24.99 -2.76 13.24
C PHE A 354 25.37 -1.31 13.48
N PHE A 355 26.25 -1.09 14.44
CA PHE A 355 27.01 0.14 14.56
C PHE A 355 28.43 -0.12 14.03
N ARG A 356 28.76 0.47 12.88
CA ARG A 356 30.05 0.28 12.21
C ARG A 356 30.94 1.50 12.45
N PRO A 357 32.09 1.36 13.13
CA PRO A 357 33.00 2.48 13.37
C PRO A 357 33.45 3.18 12.08
N GLU A 358 33.63 2.44 10.99
CA GLU A 358 34.03 2.99 9.68
C GLU A 358 33.02 4.00 9.10
N LYS A 359 31.73 3.85 9.45
CA LYS A 359 30.65 4.76 9.04
C LYS A 359 30.44 5.91 10.01
N ASN A 360 31.19 5.94 11.11
CA ASN A 360 31.07 6.92 12.19
C ASN A 360 32.44 7.53 12.53
N PRO A 361 33.13 8.17 11.57
CA PRO A 361 34.39 8.86 11.85
C PRO A 361 34.16 10.04 12.79
N THR A 362 35.21 10.47 13.49
CA THR A 362 35.14 11.59 14.46
C THR A 362 34.57 12.87 13.85
N SER A 363 34.76 13.12 12.55
CA SER A 363 34.20 14.29 11.86
C SER A 363 32.67 14.32 11.80
N GLU A 364 32.04 13.16 11.64
CA GLU A 364 30.57 13.03 11.62
C GLU A 364 30.01 13.06 13.05
N LEU A 365 30.66 12.34 13.97
CA LEU A 365 30.28 12.35 15.39
C LEU A 365 30.41 13.75 16.00
N ALA A 366 31.40 14.54 15.60
CA ALA A 366 31.55 15.94 16.02
C ALA A 366 30.42 16.84 15.51
N GLN A 367 29.74 16.45 14.42
CA GLN A 367 28.53 17.12 13.91
C GLN A 367 27.24 16.55 14.51
N GLY A 368 27.34 15.54 15.39
CA GLY A 368 26.18 14.86 15.99
C GLY A 368 25.55 13.79 15.11
N HIS A 369 26.18 13.42 13.98
CA HIS A 369 25.66 12.39 13.09
C HIS A 369 26.10 11.00 13.53
N VAL A 370 25.13 10.10 13.73
CA VAL A 370 25.36 8.69 14.08
C VAL A 370 24.67 7.81 13.03
N THR A 371 25.45 6.97 12.37
CA THR A 371 24.97 6.07 11.32
C THR A 371 24.87 4.63 11.84
N PHE A 372 23.66 4.09 11.78
CA PHE A 372 23.38 2.66 11.97
C PHE A 372 23.19 1.99 10.61
N THR A 373 23.75 0.79 10.45
CA THR A 373 23.55 -0.03 9.24
C THR A 373 22.53 -1.12 9.57
N CYS A 374 21.35 -1.06 8.96
CA CYS A 374 20.32 -2.08 9.09
C CYS A 374 20.31 -2.95 7.83
N GLU A 375 20.48 -4.26 8.01
CA GLU A 375 20.41 -5.26 6.95
C GLU A 375 19.21 -6.17 7.24
N PHE A 376 18.39 -6.46 6.25
CA PHE A 376 17.26 -7.38 6.40
C PHE A 376 16.95 -8.10 5.09
N THR A 377 16.34 -9.28 5.20
CA THR A 377 15.84 -10.07 4.08
C THR A 377 14.31 -10.16 4.18
N PRO A 378 13.56 -9.54 3.25
CA PRO A 378 12.10 -9.57 3.29
C PRO A 378 11.55 -10.97 3.00
N ALA A 379 10.29 -11.21 3.37
CA ALA A 379 9.55 -12.36 2.87
C ALA A 379 9.27 -12.19 1.36
N ILE A 380 9.77 -13.11 0.54
CA ILE A 380 9.59 -13.08 -0.92
C ILE A 380 8.37 -13.90 -1.31
N PRO A 381 7.43 -13.36 -2.10
CA PRO A 381 6.27 -14.12 -2.53
C PRO A 381 6.66 -15.21 -3.53
N MET A 382 6.02 -16.37 -3.40
CA MET A 382 6.18 -17.48 -4.33
C MET A 382 5.35 -17.22 -5.60
N GLN A 383 5.91 -16.48 -6.55
CA GLN A 383 5.21 -16.07 -7.77
C GLN A 383 5.02 -17.21 -8.79
N CYS A 384 5.94 -18.18 -8.85
CA CYS A 384 5.93 -19.26 -9.84
C CYS A 384 6.35 -20.59 -9.21
N LEU A 385 5.63 -21.66 -9.56
CA LEU A 385 5.93 -23.04 -9.17
C LEU A 385 6.24 -23.86 -10.43
N THR A 386 7.31 -24.65 -10.38
CA THR A 386 7.67 -25.59 -11.45
C THR A 386 7.71 -27.00 -10.89
N PHE A 387 6.89 -27.89 -11.44
CA PHE A 387 6.93 -29.32 -11.14
C PHE A 387 7.59 -30.07 -12.30
N GLU A 388 8.64 -30.83 -12.02
CA GLU A 388 9.29 -31.71 -12.99
C GLU A 388 8.68 -33.11 -12.89
N HIS A 389 8.18 -33.64 -14.00
CA HIS A 389 7.57 -34.96 -14.06
C HIS A 389 8.44 -35.91 -14.89
N GLN A 390 8.76 -37.07 -14.34
CA GLN A 390 9.47 -38.16 -15.02
C GLN A 390 8.66 -39.45 -14.91
N ILE A 391 8.50 -40.16 -16.03
CA ILE A 391 7.99 -41.52 -16.03
C ILE A 391 9.18 -42.46 -15.78
N ASP A 392 9.23 -43.07 -14.60
CA ASP A 392 10.27 -44.04 -14.25
C ASP A 392 9.87 -45.47 -14.67
N LEU A 393 10.38 -45.91 -15.83
CA LEU A 393 10.15 -47.25 -16.35
C LEU A 393 10.96 -48.33 -15.63
N THR A 394 11.94 -47.97 -14.77
CA THR A 394 12.73 -48.98 -14.03
C THR A 394 11.85 -49.74 -13.04
N GLN A 395 10.76 -49.13 -12.57
CA GLN A 395 9.76 -49.78 -11.71
C GLN A 395 9.05 -50.94 -12.40
N LEU A 396 9.01 -51.00 -13.74
CA LEU A 396 8.44 -52.14 -14.47
C LEU A 396 9.23 -53.44 -14.25
N THR A 397 10.50 -53.36 -13.84
CA THR A 397 11.31 -54.55 -13.52
C THR A 397 10.88 -55.27 -12.24
N THR A 398 10.05 -54.62 -11.40
CA THR A 398 9.52 -55.19 -10.15
C THR A 398 8.10 -55.77 -10.28
N ILE A 399 7.51 -55.71 -11.47
CA ILE A 399 6.22 -56.35 -11.76
C ILE A 399 6.51 -57.84 -11.99
N ALA A 400 6.28 -58.66 -10.96
CA ALA A 400 6.35 -60.12 -11.02
C ALA A 400 5.20 -60.73 -11.84
#